data_AF-A0A5B8LSQ2-F1
#
_entry.id   AF-A0A5B8LSQ2-F1
#
_cell.length_a   1.000
_cell.length_b   1.000
_cell.length_c   1.000
_cell.angle_alpha   90.00
_cell.angle_beta   90.00
_cell.angle_gamma   90.00
#
_symmetry.space_group_name_H-M   'P 1'
#
loop_
_entity.id
_entity.type
_entity.pdbx_description
1 polymer ?
#
loop_
_entity_poly.entity_id
_entity_poly.type
_entity_poly.pdbx_seq_one_letter_code
_entity_poly.pdbx_strand_id
1 'polypeptide(L)'
;MTACSISRRISGWCGSCLPVAPIAEVEVDPIIRAALERYLEIVSEASRYIPPEMQQTYGSDVPWRAVADLGNILRHAYHMTDLPALWRIYQQDLDPLEAVVKAMLADLDPDAPTLPAPPKS
;
A
#
# COMPACT_ATOMS: atom_id res chain seq x y z
N MET A 1 -7.12 36.59 17.00
CA MET A 1 -7.80 36.07 18.21
C MET A 1 -9.26 36.42 18.02
N THR A 2 -10.19 35.52 17.69
CA THR A 2 -10.45 34.18 18.24
C THR A 2 -11.31 33.39 17.23
N ALA A 3 -11.30 32.06 17.33
CA ALA A 3 -12.20 31.09 16.69
C ALA A 3 -12.01 30.78 15.19
N CYS A 4 -11.27 29.70 14.92
CA CYS A 4 -11.66 28.74 13.88
C CYS A 4 -11.19 27.34 14.27
N SER A 5 -11.63 26.87 15.45
CA SER A 5 -11.94 25.46 15.65
C SER A 5 -13.30 25.22 14.98
N ILE A 6 -13.49 24.03 14.38
CA ILE A 6 -14.72 23.58 13.70
C ILE A 6 -14.82 24.02 12.22
N SER A 7 -14.00 23.40 11.36
CA SER A 7 -14.50 22.75 10.15
C SER A 7 -13.35 21.96 9.51
N ARG A 8 -13.10 20.77 10.07
CA ARG A 8 -12.25 19.75 9.45
C ARG A 8 -13.09 18.50 9.16
N ARG A 9 -14.33 18.73 8.76
CA ARG A 9 -15.31 17.69 8.44
C ARG A 9 -16.00 18.10 7.15
N ILE A 10 -15.93 17.20 6.18
CA ILE A 10 -16.72 17.16 4.96
C ILE A 10 -16.10 17.99 3.82
N SER A 11 -15.77 17.28 2.72
CA SER A 11 -15.39 17.80 1.41
C SER A 11 -13.96 18.34 1.26
N GLY A 12 -12.99 17.45 1.04
CA GLY A 12 -11.63 17.89 0.71
C GLY A 12 -10.67 16.77 0.34
N TRP A 13 -11.11 15.77 -0.41
CA TRP A 13 -10.19 14.76 -0.93
C TRP A 13 -9.57 15.28 -2.23
N CYS A 14 -8.56 16.14 -2.08
CA CYS A 14 -7.64 16.48 -3.15
C CYS A 14 -6.51 15.42 -3.12
N GLY A 15 -6.39 14.62 -4.19
CA GLY A 15 -5.40 13.54 -4.29
C GLY A 15 -3.93 13.98 -4.25
N SER A 16 -3.64 15.29 -4.23
CA SER A 16 -2.28 15.83 -4.09
C SER A 16 -1.91 16.25 -2.67
N CYS A 17 -2.82 16.11 -1.70
CA CYS A 17 -2.66 16.66 -0.35
C CYS A 17 -2.76 15.61 0.76
N LEU A 18 -2.58 14.32 0.48
CA LEU A 18 -2.20 13.38 1.53
C LEU A 18 -0.72 13.68 1.83
N PRO A 19 -0.38 14.40 2.93
CA PRO A 19 0.95 14.22 3.45
C PRO A 19 1.04 12.72 3.73
N VAL A 20 2.00 12.06 3.09
CA VAL A 20 2.45 10.76 3.56
C VAL A 20 2.70 10.98 5.05
N ALA A 21 1.84 10.41 5.91
CA ALA A 21 1.89 10.70 7.34
C ALA A 21 3.34 10.53 7.79
N PRO A 22 3.97 11.51 8.47
CA PRO A 22 5.36 11.34 8.88
C PRO A 22 5.45 10.05 9.70
N ILE A 23 6.54 9.29 9.57
CA ILE A 23 6.73 8.02 10.28
C ILE A 23 6.39 8.12 11.79
N ALA A 24 6.62 9.30 12.38
CA ALA A 24 6.26 9.62 13.76
C ALA A 24 4.76 9.49 14.08
N GLU A 25 3.85 9.76 13.15
CA GLU A 25 2.40 9.59 13.36
C GLU A 25 2.01 8.11 13.33
N VAL A 26 2.67 7.31 12.47
CA VAL A 26 2.50 5.85 12.42
C VAL A 26 3.05 5.18 13.69
N GLU A 27 4.12 5.74 14.27
CA GLU A 27 4.75 5.23 15.48
C GLU A 27 3.89 5.45 16.73
N VAL A 28 3.17 6.58 16.78
CA VAL A 28 2.42 7.00 17.98
C VAL A 28 0.97 6.51 17.95
N ASP A 29 0.38 6.29 16.78
CA ASP A 29 -1.00 5.81 16.64
C ASP A 29 -1.06 4.30 16.33
N PRO A 30 -1.51 3.44 17.27
CA PRO A 30 -1.60 2.01 17.06
C PRO A 30 -2.61 1.61 15.98
N ILE A 31 -3.61 2.46 15.68
CA ILE A 31 -4.58 2.20 14.61
C ILE A 31 -3.92 2.40 13.24
N ILE A 32 -3.13 3.46 13.09
CA ILE A 32 -2.43 3.75 11.83
C ILE A 32 -1.40 2.64 11.56
N ARG A 33 -0.65 2.21 12.57
CA ARG A 33 0.27 1.08 12.46
C ARG A 33 -0.46 -0.21 12.05
N ALA A 34 -1.53 -0.57 12.74
CA ALA A 34 -2.30 -1.78 12.43
C ALA A 34 -2.89 -1.75 11.00
N ALA A 35 -3.34 -0.57 10.55
CA ALA A 35 -3.83 -0.39 9.18
C ALA A 35 -2.72 -0.58 8.14
N LEU A 36 -1.52 -0.02 8.37
CA LEU A 36 -0.35 -0.20 7.51
C LEU A 36 0.05 -1.68 7.42
N GLU A 37 0.21 -2.34 8.57
CA GLU A 37 0.56 -3.76 8.64
C GLU A 37 -0.48 -4.62 7.91
N ARG A 38 -1.77 -4.35 8.13
CA ARG A 38 -2.85 -5.08 7.45
C ARG A 38 -2.84 -4.86 5.95
N TYR A 39 -2.58 -3.64 5.49
CA TYR A 39 -2.49 -3.32 4.07
C TYR A 39 -1.34 -4.09 3.40
N LEU A 40 -0.16 -4.08 4.00
CA LEU A 40 1.01 -4.83 3.50
C LEU A 40 0.77 -6.35 3.48
N GLU A 41 0.05 -6.89 4.46
CA GLU A 41 -0.34 -8.31 4.47
C GLU A 41 -1.26 -8.66 3.30
N ILE A 42 -2.24 -7.80 2.99
CA ILE A 42 -3.15 -8.01 1.85
C ILE A 42 -2.39 -8.00 0.53
N VAL A 43 -1.49 -7.04 0.33
CA VAL A 43 -0.65 -6.95 -0.88
C VAL A 43 0.22 -8.20 -1.02
N SER A 44 0.83 -8.65 0.07
CA SER A 44 1.65 -9.87 0.11
C SER A 44 0.88 -11.13 -0.25
N GLU A 45 -0.36 -11.28 0.25
CA GLU A 45 -1.20 -12.42 -0.09
C GLU A 45 -1.66 -12.36 -1.55
N ALA A 46 -2.05 -11.18 -2.03
CA ALA A 46 -2.48 -10.97 -3.41
C ALA A 46 -1.36 -11.31 -4.42
N SER A 47 -0.10 -10.99 -4.10
CA SER A 47 1.03 -11.24 -4.99
C SER A 47 1.27 -12.73 -5.26
N ARG A 48 0.82 -13.64 -4.37
CA ARG A 48 0.96 -15.10 -4.54
C ARG A 48 0.10 -15.65 -5.66
N TYR A 49 -0.95 -14.94 -6.04
CA TYR A 49 -1.89 -15.36 -7.08
C TYR A 49 -1.50 -14.85 -8.48
N ILE A 50 -0.44 -14.05 -8.59
CA ILE A 50 0.04 -13.56 -9.89
C ILE A 50 0.77 -14.72 -10.60
N PRO A 51 0.39 -15.10 -11.83
CA PRO A 51 1.05 -16.17 -12.56
C PRO A 51 2.54 -15.89 -12.80
N PRO A 52 3.44 -16.89 -12.74
CA PRO A 52 4.88 -16.71 -12.96
C PRO A 52 5.23 -16.02 -14.28
N GLU A 53 4.46 -16.28 -15.33
CA GLU A 53 4.65 -15.70 -16.66
C GLU A 53 4.44 -14.19 -16.63
N MET A 54 3.44 -13.72 -15.88
CA MET A 54 3.15 -12.30 -15.68
C MET A 54 4.26 -11.66 -14.83
N GLN A 55 4.67 -12.32 -13.74
CA GLN A 55 5.76 -11.84 -12.89
C GLN A 55 7.05 -11.61 -13.71
N GLN A 56 7.38 -12.55 -14.59
CA GLN A 56 8.57 -12.48 -15.44
C GLN A 56 8.46 -11.44 -16.56
N THR A 57 7.26 -11.25 -17.12
CA THR A 57 7.03 -10.34 -18.25
C THR A 57 7.01 -8.87 -17.81
N TYR A 58 6.30 -8.55 -16.71
CA TYR A 58 6.05 -7.16 -16.32
C TYR A 58 6.90 -6.70 -15.13
N GLY A 59 7.38 -7.63 -14.30
CA GLY A 59 8.00 -7.31 -13.01
C GLY A 59 9.29 -8.07 -12.76
N SER A 60 10.17 -8.18 -13.76
CA SER A 60 11.46 -8.89 -13.60
C SER A 60 12.32 -8.33 -12.45
N ASP A 61 12.19 -7.03 -12.20
CA ASP A 61 12.95 -6.31 -11.17
C ASP A 61 12.25 -6.31 -9.81
N VAL A 62 10.99 -6.78 -9.74
CA VAL A 62 10.23 -6.88 -8.49
C VAL A 62 10.67 -8.15 -7.76
N PRO A 63 11.08 -8.05 -6.47
CA PRO A 63 11.46 -9.22 -5.68
C PRO A 63 10.20 -9.98 -5.20
N TRP A 64 9.47 -10.62 -6.12
CA TRP A 64 8.17 -11.27 -5.87
C TRP A 64 8.16 -12.21 -4.67
N ARG A 65 9.24 -12.97 -4.47
CA ARG A 65 9.39 -13.84 -3.32
C ARG A 65 9.39 -13.04 -2.00
N ALA A 66 10.13 -11.93 -1.94
CA ALA A 66 10.15 -11.08 -0.76
C ALA A 66 8.79 -10.42 -0.52
N VAL A 67 8.09 -10.01 -1.59
CA VAL A 67 6.71 -9.48 -1.49
C VAL A 67 5.77 -10.53 -0.91
N ALA A 68 5.82 -11.78 -1.40
CA ALA A 68 4.99 -12.89 -0.90
C ALA A 68 5.36 -13.35 0.52
N ASP A 69 6.62 -13.18 0.93
CA ASP A 69 7.10 -13.57 2.27
C ASP A 69 6.79 -12.49 3.33
N LEU A 70 6.56 -11.23 2.93
CA LEU A 70 6.26 -10.11 3.83
C LEU A 70 5.07 -10.40 4.77
N GLY A 71 3.98 -10.97 4.25
CA GLY A 71 2.80 -11.31 5.04
C GLY A 71 3.08 -12.36 6.11
N ASN A 72 4.00 -13.30 5.85
CA ASN A 72 4.42 -14.28 6.85
C ASN A 72 5.21 -13.61 7.99
N ILE A 73 6.07 -12.64 7.64
CA ILE A 73 6.82 -11.84 8.61
C ILE A 73 5.84 -11.05 9.48
N LEU A 74 4.87 -10.36 8.88
CA LEU A 74 3.88 -9.57 9.62
C LEU A 74 3.03 -10.44 10.57
N ARG A 75 2.65 -11.65 10.15
CA ARG A 75 1.81 -12.57 10.93
C ARG A 75 2.55 -13.24 12.09
N HIS A 76 3.86 -13.45 11.98
CA HIS A 76 4.63 -14.24 12.95
C HIS A 76 5.65 -13.42 13.75
N ALA A 77 6.02 -12.23 13.27
CA ALA A 77 7.02 -11.38 13.90
C ALA A 77 6.44 -10.04 14.37
N TYR A 78 5.13 -9.93 14.63
CA TYR A 78 4.45 -8.68 15.02
C TYR A 78 5.11 -7.93 16.20
N HIS A 79 5.77 -8.64 17.11
CA HIS A 79 6.54 -8.05 18.23
C HIS A 79 7.90 -7.49 17.85
N MET A 80 8.44 -7.88 16.69
CA MET A 80 9.80 -7.61 16.23
C MET A 80 9.83 -6.83 14.91
N THR A 81 8.68 -6.51 14.32
CA THR A 81 8.64 -5.79 13.05
C THR A 81 9.10 -4.35 13.25
N ASP A 82 10.21 -4.03 12.59
CA ASP A 82 10.81 -2.69 12.55
C ASP A 82 9.94 -1.75 11.72
N LEU A 83 9.24 -0.83 12.38
CA LEU A 83 8.34 0.12 11.72
C LEU A 83 9.05 0.96 10.63
N PRO A 84 10.26 1.49 10.85
CA PRO A 84 11.10 2.06 9.79
C PRO A 84 11.24 1.19 8.54
N ALA A 85 11.43 -0.12 8.69
CA ALA A 85 11.53 -1.02 7.55
C ALA A 85 10.19 -1.14 6.80
N LEU A 86 9.07 -1.30 7.51
CA LEU A 86 7.74 -1.34 6.91
C LEU A 86 7.38 -0.03 6.21
N TRP A 87 7.75 1.09 6.82
CA TRP A 87 7.55 2.42 6.25
C TRP A 87 8.35 2.62 4.96
N ARG A 88 9.59 2.13 4.93
CA ARG A 88 10.42 2.15 3.72
C ARG A 88 9.78 1.34 2.59
N ILE A 89 9.29 0.14 2.89
CA ILE A 89 8.57 -0.69 1.91
C ILE A 89 7.35 0.07 1.36
N TYR A 90 6.57 0.67 2.25
CA TYR A 90 5.41 1.46 1.86
C TYR A 90 5.77 2.61 0.92
N GLN A 91 6.83 3.36 1.21
CA GLN A 91 7.22 4.52 0.40
C GLN A 91 7.96 4.18 -0.89
N GLN A 92 8.75 3.11 -0.90
CA GLN A 92 9.70 2.85 -1.99
C GLN A 92 9.26 1.72 -2.91
N ASP A 93 8.59 0.71 -2.37
CA ASP A 93 8.36 -0.54 -3.08
C ASP A 93 6.92 -0.66 -3.60
N LEU A 94 5.96 0.07 -3.01
CA LEU A 94 4.55 0.01 -3.44
C LEU A 94 4.28 0.75 -4.77
N ASP A 95 4.84 1.93 -4.98
CA ASP A 95 4.61 2.70 -6.22
C ASP A 95 5.09 1.92 -7.46
N PRO A 96 6.31 1.33 -7.47
CA PRO A 96 6.73 0.47 -8.58
C PRO A 96 5.86 -0.77 -8.75
N LEU A 97 5.45 -1.40 -7.64
CA LEU A 97 4.59 -2.59 -7.68
C LEU A 97 3.21 -2.28 -8.27
N GLU A 98 2.62 -1.13 -7.92
CA GLU A 98 1.35 -0.67 -8.48
C GLU A 98 1.46 -0.42 -9.98
N ALA A 99 2.57 0.18 -10.44
CA ALA A 99 2.81 0.41 -11.86
C ALA A 99 2.88 -0.91 -12.65
N VAL A 100 3.58 -1.91 -12.10
CA VAL A 100 3.67 -3.25 -12.69
C VAL A 100 2.30 -3.91 -12.78
N VAL A 101 1.51 -3.89 -11.70
CA VAL A 101 0.17 -4.48 -11.68
C VAL A 101 -0.78 -3.75 -12.65
N LYS A 102 -0.68 -2.42 -12.78
CA LYS A 102 -1.47 -1.67 -13.78
C LYS A 102 -1.13 -2.09 -15.20
N ALA A 103 0.15 -2.30 -15.51
CA ALA A 103 0.57 -2.79 -16.82
C ALA A 103 0.03 -4.20 -17.09
N MET A 104 0.08 -5.10 -16.09
CA MET A 104 -0.52 -6.43 -16.18
C MET A 104 -2.03 -6.37 -16.48
N LEU A 105 -2.77 -5.47 -15.80
CA LEU A 105 -4.21 -5.34 -15.96
C LEU A 105 -4.60 -4.77 -17.34
N ALA A 106 -3.83 -3.80 -17.84
CA ALA A 106 -4.08 -3.19 -19.15
C ALA A 106 -4.02 -4.20 -20.30
N ASP A 107 -3.17 -5.23 -20.18
CA ASP A 107 -3.05 -6.29 -21.20
C ASP A 107 -4.12 -7.38 -21.07
N LEU A 108 -4.69 -7.57 -19.87
CA LEU A 108 -5.77 -8.54 -19.64
C LEU A 108 -7.15 -8.04 -20.08
N ASP A 109 -7.36 -6.73 -19.98
CA ASP A 109 -8.61 -6.09 -20.42
C ASP A 109 -8.31 -4.65 -20.90
N PRO A 110 -8.07 -4.45 -22.21
CA PRO A 110 -7.74 -3.14 -22.76
C PRO A 110 -8.91 -2.14 -22.65
N ASP A 111 -10.13 -2.62 -22.40
CA ASP A 111 -11.34 -1.82 -22.23
C ASP A 111 -11.80 -1.77 -20.76
N ALA A 112 -11.04 -2.35 -19.82
CA ALA A 112 -11.37 -2.29 -18.40
C ALA A 112 -11.46 -0.83 -17.95
N PRO A 113 -12.59 -0.39 -17.35
CA PRO A 113 -12.60 0.90 -16.69
C PRO A 113 -11.51 0.86 -15.62
N THR A 114 -10.54 1.78 -15.70
CA THR A 114 -9.53 1.98 -14.66
C THR A 114 -10.21 1.87 -13.31
N LEU A 115 -9.88 0.84 -12.53
CA LEU A 115 -10.55 0.49 -11.28
C LEU A 115 -10.81 1.79 -10.50
N PRO A 116 -12.08 2.16 -10.25
CA PRO A 116 -12.36 3.33 -9.46
C PRO A 116 -11.68 3.14 -8.10
N ALA A 117 -10.98 4.18 -7.64
CA ALA A 117 -10.32 4.19 -6.34
C ALA A 117 -11.25 3.56 -5.30
N PRO A 118 -10.72 2.71 -4.38
CA PRO A 118 -11.54 1.93 -3.47
C PRO A 118 -12.58 2.83 -2.79
N PRO A 119 -13.83 2.35 -2.62
CA PRO A 119 -14.90 3.16 -2.07
C PRO A 119 -14.47 3.66 -0.70
N LYS A 120 -14.43 4.98 -0.57
CA LYS A 120 -14.12 5.68 0.69
C LYS A 120 -15.21 5.28 1.67
N SER A 121 -14.84 4.46 2.66
CA SER A 121 -15.74 4.08 3.76
C SER A 121 -16.11 5.30 4.58
#